data_AF-A0A0M3AVR9-F1
#
_entry.id   AF-A0A0M3AVR9-F1
#
_cell.length_a   1.000
_cell.length_b   1.000
_cell.length_c   1.000
_cell.angle_alpha   90.00
_cell.angle_beta   90.00
_cell.angle_gamma   90.00
#
_symmetry.space_group_name_H-M   'P 1'
#
loop_
_entity.id
_entity.type
_entity.pdbx_description
1 polymer ?
#
loop_
_entity_poly.entity_id
_entity_poly.type
_entity_poly.pdbx_seq_one_letter_code
_entity_poly.pdbx_strand_id
1 'polypeptide(L)'
;MLSDSKLPPFCYSLKETGQLLGGLCRASIYNAVKRGDLELIKIGGRSVITAHSIHALLNRGKKKKERMPSVAPLYMNFSDVHRLKAAIDQNNQGEPK
;
A
#
# COMPACT_ATOMS: atom_id res chain seq x y z
N MET A 1 33.61 -14.25 0.76
CA MET A 1 32.44 -14.14 1.66
C MET A 1 31.28 -13.63 0.84
N LEU A 2 30.37 -14.52 0.43
CA LEU A 2 29.10 -14.11 -0.17
C LEU A 2 28.25 -13.57 0.97
N SER A 3 27.97 -12.28 0.95
CA SER A 3 27.06 -11.65 1.91
C SER A 3 25.68 -12.27 1.72
N ASP A 4 25.22 -13.00 2.75
CA ASP A 4 23.84 -13.47 2.93
C ASP A 4 22.91 -12.25 3.03
N SER A 5 22.67 -11.62 1.88
CA SER A 5 21.61 -10.63 1.72
C SER A 5 20.31 -11.43 1.78
N LYS A 6 19.71 -11.49 2.97
CA LYS A 6 18.45 -12.18 3.24
C LYS A 6 17.42 -11.74 2.20
N LEU A 7 17.19 -12.61 1.21
CA LEU A 7 16.12 -12.42 0.24
C LEU A 7 14.79 -12.37 1.00
N PRO A 8 13.86 -11.47 0.63
CA PRO A 8 12.56 -11.44 1.25
C PRO A 8 11.86 -12.79 1.01
N PRO A 9 11.19 -13.36 2.02
CA PRO A 9 10.55 -14.66 1.90
C PRO A 9 9.38 -14.61 0.90
N PHE A 10 9.21 -15.68 0.13
CA PHE A 10 8.15 -15.79 -0.89
C PHE A 10 6.75 -15.96 -0.28
N CYS A 11 6.67 -16.50 0.93
CA CYS A 11 5.43 -16.73 1.65
C CYS A 11 5.63 -16.57 3.15
N TYR A 12 4.54 -16.24 3.84
CA TYR A 12 4.51 -16.05 5.28
C TYR A 12 3.51 -17.01 5.92
N SER A 13 3.79 -17.47 7.13
CA SER A 13 2.80 -18.18 7.93
C SER A 13 1.62 -17.26 8.28
N LEU A 14 0.49 -17.84 8.67
CA LEU A 14 -0.65 -17.07 9.18
C LEU A 14 -0.28 -16.17 10.37
N LYS A 15 0.66 -16.61 11.23
CA LYS A 15 1.09 -15.84 12.40
C LYS A 15 1.89 -14.60 11.97
N GLU A 16 2.86 -14.78 11.07
CA GLU A 16 3.67 -13.68 10.55
C GLU A 16 2.82 -12.71 9.73
N THR A 17 1.87 -13.22 8.95
CA THR A 17 0.93 -12.39 8.19
C THR A 17 0.15 -11.45 9.11
N GLY A 18 -0.33 -11.96 10.24
CA GLY A 18 -1.02 -11.14 11.24
C GLY A 18 -0.14 -10.02 11.79
N GLN A 19 1.13 -10.32 12.08
CA GLN A 19 2.10 -9.33 12.55
C GLN A 19 2.39 -8.27 11.48
N LEU A 20 2.60 -8.67 10.23
CA LEU A 20 2.89 -7.77 9.11
C LEU A 20 1.73 -6.83 8.77
N LEU A 21 0.49 -7.28 8.94
CA LEU A 21 -0.71 -6.50 8.67
C LEU A 21 -1.17 -5.66 9.88
N GLY A 22 -0.31 -5.43 10.87
CA GLY A 22 -0.59 -4.56 12.02
C GLY A 22 -1.23 -5.29 13.21
N GLY A 23 -0.96 -6.58 13.40
CA GLY A 23 -1.44 -7.36 14.54
C GLY A 23 -2.82 -8.00 14.35
N LEU A 24 -3.20 -8.34 13.12
CA LEU A 24 -4.49 -8.97 12.85
C LEU A 24 -4.60 -10.38 13.45
N CYS A 25 -5.80 -10.70 13.96
CA CYS A 25 -6.13 -12.04 14.41
C CYS A 25 -6.36 -13.00 13.23
N ARG A 26 -6.26 -14.31 13.48
CA ARG A 26 -6.43 -15.34 12.45
C ARG A 26 -7.77 -15.26 11.73
N ALA A 27 -8.85 -14.97 12.45
CA ALA A 27 -10.18 -14.83 11.86
C ALA A 27 -10.22 -13.70 10.81
N SER A 28 -9.60 -12.56 11.10
CA SER A 28 -9.48 -11.46 10.14
C SER A 28 -8.68 -11.84 8.89
N ILE A 29 -7.62 -12.63 9.06
CA ILE A 29 -6.82 -13.13 7.92
C ILE A 29 -7.68 -14.06 7.05
N TYR A 30 -8.41 -15.01 7.65
CA TYR A 30 -9.31 -15.89 6.90
C TYR A 30 -10.44 -15.12 6.20
N ASN A 31 -10.96 -14.07 6.82
CA ASN A 31 -11.95 -13.19 6.19
C ASN A 31 -11.34 -12.45 4.99
N ALA A 32 -10.11 -11.96 5.08
CA ALA A 32 -9.41 -11.34 3.95
C ALA A 32 -9.15 -12.34 2.82
N VAL A 33 -8.81 -13.59 3.14
CA VAL A 33 -8.71 -14.67 2.15
C VAL A 33 -10.06 -14.93 1.47
N LYS A 34 -11.14 -15.04 2.25
CA LYS A 34 -12.51 -15.25 1.72
C LYS A 34 -12.97 -14.09 0.82
N ARG A 35 -12.52 -12.86 1.10
CA ARG A 35 -12.78 -11.66 0.28
C ARG A 35 -11.94 -11.62 -1.01
N GLY A 36 -10.92 -12.46 -1.14
CA GLY A 36 -9.97 -12.42 -2.25
C GLY A 36 -8.89 -11.35 -2.11
N ASP A 37 -8.73 -10.78 -0.91
CA ASP A 37 -7.70 -9.77 -0.63
C ASP A 37 -6.33 -10.41 -0.36
N LEU A 38 -6.31 -11.65 0.14
CA LEU A 38 -5.11 -12.43 0.40
C LEU A 38 -5.20 -13.80 -0.28
N GLU A 39 -4.05 -14.31 -0.70
CA GLU A 39 -3.94 -15.61 -1.34
C GLU A 39 -3.34 -16.62 -0.36
N LEU A 40 -4.12 -17.66 -0.05
CA LEU A 40 -3.72 -18.77 0.82
C LEU A 40 -3.35 -19.99 -0.03
N ILE A 41 -2.13 -20.47 0.12
CA ILE A 41 -1.65 -21.70 -0.52
C ILE A 41 -1.26 -22.76 0.52
N LYS A 42 -1.31 -24.03 0.12
CA LYS A 42 -0.87 -25.16 0.94
C LYS A 42 0.46 -25.71 0.45
N ILE A 43 1.45 -25.79 1.32
CA ILE A 43 2.77 -26.36 1.05
C ILE A 43 3.05 -27.46 2.08
N GLY A 44 3.12 -28.72 1.63
CA GLY A 44 3.48 -29.88 2.49
C GLY A 44 2.59 -30.08 3.73
N GLY A 45 1.39 -29.48 3.77
CA GLY A 45 0.46 -29.52 4.90
C GLY A 45 0.34 -28.23 5.71
N ARG A 46 1.19 -27.23 5.47
CA ARG A 46 1.09 -25.90 6.09
C ARG A 46 0.34 -24.95 5.17
N SER A 47 -0.57 -24.16 5.75
CA SER A 47 -1.23 -23.06 5.04
C SER A 47 -0.41 -21.78 5.22
N VAL A 48 -0.03 -21.17 4.10
CA VAL A 48 0.81 -19.96 4.06
C VAL A 48 0.18 -18.93 3.14
N ILE A 49 0.46 -17.66 3.41
CA ILE A 49 0.00 -16.52 2.61
C ILE A 49 1.14 -16.07 1.71
N THR A 50 0.85 -15.80 0.44
CA THR A 50 1.88 -15.35 -0.51
C THR A 50 2.34 -13.93 -0.18
N ALA A 51 3.65 -13.67 -0.26
CA ALA A 51 4.19 -12.34 -0.04
C ALA A 51 3.60 -11.32 -1.04
N HIS A 52 3.39 -11.78 -2.27
CA HIS A 52 2.79 -10.98 -3.34
C HIS A 52 1.42 -10.40 -2.95
N SER A 53 0.49 -11.24 -2.45
CA SER A 53 -0.85 -10.78 -2.08
C SER A 53 -0.84 -9.81 -0.88
N ILE A 54 0.07 -10.01 0.08
CA ILE A 54 0.27 -9.06 1.21
C ILE A 54 0.74 -7.70 0.68
N HIS A 55 1.75 -7.68 -0.18
CA HIS A 55 2.24 -6.42 -0.76
C HIS A 55 1.19 -5.72 -1.61
N ALA A 56 0.41 -6.48 -2.40
CA ALA A 56 -0.70 -5.94 -3.17
C ALA A 56 -1.74 -5.28 -2.25
N LEU A 57 -2.10 -5.93 -1.14
CA LEU A 57 -3.03 -5.38 -0.14
C LEU A 57 -2.51 -4.09 0.51
N LEU A 58 -1.25 -4.10 0.95
CA LEU A 58 -0.62 -2.91 1.55
C LEU A 58 -0.56 -1.73 0.57
N ASN A 59 -0.22 -2.00 -0.70
CA ASN A 59 -0.15 -0.98 -1.74
C ASN A 59 -1.53 -0.42 -2.09
N ARG A 60 -2.59 -1.25 -2.07
CA ARG A 60 -3.99 -0.76 -2.22
C ARG A 60 -4.36 0.22 -1.10
N GLY A 61 -3.93 -0.05 0.13
CA GLY A 61 -4.12 0.85 1.27
C GLY A 61 -3.43 2.21 1.10
N LYS A 62 -2.19 2.21 0.59
CA LYS A 62 -1.42 3.45 0.32
C LYS A 62 -2.08 4.33 -0.75
N LYS A 63 -2.54 3.73 -1.85
CA LYS A 63 -3.24 4.47 -2.93
C LYS A 63 -4.54 5.13 -2.47
N LYS A 64 -5.22 4.59 -1.45
CA LYS A 64 -6.39 5.25 -0.84
C LYS A 64 -6.00 6.48 -0.02
N LYS A 65 -4.83 6.47 0.64
CA LYS A 65 -4.32 7.61 1.41
C LYS A 65 -3.86 8.75 0.50
N GLU A 66 -3.35 8.44 -0.69
CA GLU A 66 -2.92 9.45 -1.68
C GLU A 66 -4.10 10.10 -2.42
N ARG A 67 -5.29 9.48 -2.45
CA ARG A 67 -6.49 10.05 -3.07
C ARG A 67 -7.18 11.13 -2.22
N MET A 68 -6.66 11.46 -1.04
CA MET A 68 -7.08 12.65 -0.29
C MET A 68 -5.86 13.30 0.35
N PRO A 69 -5.49 14.56 0.02
CA PRO A 69 -4.72 15.36 0.96
C PRO A 69 -5.59 15.54 2.21
N SER A 70 -5.23 14.90 3.32
CA SER A 70 -6.03 14.95 4.56
C SER A 70 -5.96 16.30 5.29
N VAL A 71 -5.34 17.32 4.69
CA VAL A 71 -5.31 18.72 5.16
C VAL A 71 -4.94 19.66 4.01
N ALA A 72 -5.96 20.19 3.29
CA ALA A 72 -6.09 21.59 2.81
C ALA A 72 -7.23 21.65 1.77
N PRO A 73 -8.27 22.49 2.02
CA PRO A 73 -8.09 23.93 1.82
C PRO A 73 -8.73 24.82 2.89
N LEU A 74 -8.82 24.39 4.16
CA LEU A 74 -9.34 25.29 5.21
C LEU A 74 -8.28 26.23 5.81
N TYR A 75 -6.99 26.02 5.53
CA TYR A 75 -5.90 26.96 5.83
C TYR A 75 -4.84 26.86 4.73
N MET A 76 -5.01 27.63 3.66
CA MET A 76 -3.88 28.08 2.84
C MET A 76 -3.74 29.58 3.13
N ASN A 77 -2.52 30.06 3.41
CA ASN A 77 -2.29 31.49 3.42
C ASN A 77 -2.52 32.02 1.99
N PHE A 78 -3.05 33.24 1.86
CA PHE A 78 -3.41 33.83 0.57
C PHE A 78 -2.25 33.77 -0.45
N SER A 79 -1.01 33.86 0.04
CA SER A 79 0.23 33.73 -0.75
C SER A 79 0.43 32.36 -1.42
N ASP A 80 -0.03 31.28 -0.79
CA ASP A 80 0.13 29.91 -1.32
C ASP A 80 -0.91 29.62 -2.41
N VAL A 81 -2.10 30.23 -2.33
CA VAL A 81 -3.14 30.14 -3.37
C VAL A 81 -2.65 30.75 -4.68
N HIS A 82 -1.94 31.88 -4.62
CA HIS A 82 -1.36 32.51 -5.80
C HIS A 82 -0.24 31.67 -6.43
N ARG A 83 0.62 31.04 -5.62
CA ARG A 83 1.63 30.11 -6.14
C ARG A 83 1.00 28.88 -6.80
N LEU A 84 -0.05 28.33 -6.21
CA LEU A 84 -0.77 27.19 -6.78
C LEU A 84 -1.44 27.55 -8.11
N LYS A 85 -2.14 28.70 -8.18
CA LYS A 85 -2.73 29.19 -9.43
C LYS A 85 -1.67 29.42 -10.51
N ALA A 86 -0.58 30.11 -10.17
CA ALA A 86 0.50 30.37 -11.11
C ALA A 86 1.15 29.07 -11.64
N ALA A 87 1.33 28.06 -10.79
CA ALA A 87 1.87 26.76 -11.21
C ALA A 87 0.91 25.98 -12.12
N ILE A 88 -0.40 26.06 -11.88
CA ILE A 88 -1.42 25.44 -12.73
C ILE A 88 -1.48 26.14 -14.08
N ASP A 89 -1.44 27.48 -14.10
CA ASP A 89 -1.49 28.28 -15.32
C ASP A 89 -0.25 28.04 -16.20
N GLN A 90 0.94 27.87 -15.60
CA GLN A 90 2.17 27.54 -16.32
C GLN A 90 2.16 26.12 -16.93
N ASN A 91 1.56 25.14 -16.24
CA ASN A 91 1.46 23.77 -16.76
C ASN A 91 0.45 23.63 -17.91
N ASN A 92 -0.48 24.58 -18.07
CA ASN A 92 -1.46 24.57 -19.16
C ASN A 92 -1.01 25.35 -20.40
N GLN A 93 0.15 26.03 -20.38
CA GLN A 93 0.66 26.83 -21.51
C GLN A 93 1.79 26.16 -22.30
N GLY A 94 2.06 24.88 -22.07
CA GLY A 94 3.12 24.14 -22.77
C GLY A 94 2.60 22.97 -23.59
N GLU A 95 1.83 23.21 -24.66
CA GLU A 95 1.91 22.49 -25.95
C GLU A 95 1.14 23.25 -27.04
N PRO A 96 1.79 24.08 -27.87
CA PRO A 96 1.35 24.29 -29.24
C PRO A 96 1.88 23.16 -30.14
N LYS A 97 0.96 22.49 -30.86
CA LYS A 97 1.27 21.61 -32.00
C LYS A 97 1.92 22.37 -33.15
#